data_AF-A0A9K3EBF1-F1
#
_entry.id   AF-A0A9K3EBF1-F1
#
_cell.length_a   1.000
_cell.length_b   1.000
_cell.length_c   1.000
_cell.angle_alpha   90.00
_cell.angle_beta   90.00
_cell.angle_gamma   90.00
#
_symmetry.space_group_name_H-M   'P 1'
#
loop_
_entity.id
_entity.type
_entity.pdbx_description
1 polymer ?
#
loop_
_entity_poly.entity_id
_entity_poly.type
_entity_poly.pdbx_seq_one_letter_code
_entity_poly.pdbx_strand_id
1 'polypeptide(L)'
;MLTRCDGEMIELYAQVSELMLTKQWFLTEGVAWVVKLVQQSPELEKVVADLVNSVNAVGANEGIKQGFKAAHDSVRSAEEVPGYDAGAQDALDAAVKAFDELQISVLDKVADLIDKPLSVIQQRSKLPIVGEDDDVV
;
A
#
# COMPACT_ATOMS: atom_id res chain seq x y z
N MET A 1 -47.11 25.85 5.68
CA MET A 1 -46.79 24.42 5.83
C MET A 1 -46.42 23.79 4.49
N LEU A 2 -47.20 23.96 3.41
CA LEU A 2 -46.89 23.43 2.07
C LEU A 2 -45.50 23.85 1.53
N THR A 3 -45.13 25.12 1.61
CA THR A 3 -43.82 25.62 1.11
C THR A 3 -42.59 25.09 1.85
N ARG A 4 -42.77 24.61 3.09
CA ARG A 4 -41.66 24.06 3.88
C ARG A 4 -41.38 22.60 3.51
N CYS A 5 -42.43 21.82 3.25
CA CYS A 5 -42.29 20.45 2.74
C CYS A 5 -41.63 20.41 1.35
N ASP A 6 -41.91 21.40 0.49
CA ASP A 6 -41.29 21.48 -0.84
C ASP A 6 -39.77 21.78 -0.75
N GLY A 7 -39.35 22.62 0.18
CA GLY A 7 -37.93 22.93 0.41
C GLY A 7 -37.14 21.75 0.97
N GLU A 8 -37.68 21.05 1.97
CA GLU A 8 -37.06 19.85 2.56
C GLU A 8 -36.93 18.72 1.52
N MET A 9 -37.91 18.57 0.62
CA MET A 9 -37.86 17.60 -0.49
C MET A 9 -36.79 17.93 -1.54
N ILE A 10 -36.60 19.21 -1.86
CA ILE A 10 -35.55 19.65 -2.79
C ILE A 10 -34.16 19.36 -2.21
N GLU A 11 -33.97 19.66 -0.93
CA GLU A 11 -32.70 19.43 -0.23
C GLU A 11 -32.37 17.93 -0.16
N LEU A 12 -33.34 17.09 0.19
CA LEU A 12 -33.18 15.63 0.18
C LEU A 12 -32.84 15.09 -1.21
N TYR A 13 -33.52 15.59 -2.26
CA TYR A 13 -33.23 15.17 -3.63
C TYR A 13 -31.80 15.54 -4.06
N ALA A 14 -31.32 16.72 -3.68
CA ALA A 14 -29.95 17.15 -3.95
C ALA A 14 -28.93 16.26 -3.24
N GLN A 15 -29.13 15.96 -1.95
CA GLN A 15 -28.25 15.07 -1.18
C GLN A 15 -28.21 13.64 -1.76
N VAL A 16 -29.36 13.08 -2.12
CA VAL A 16 -29.44 11.74 -2.74
C VAL A 16 -28.73 11.73 -4.11
N SER A 17 -28.92 12.78 -4.90
CA SER A 17 -28.25 12.92 -6.21
C SER A 17 -26.73 13.00 -6.07
N GLU A 18 -26.23 13.79 -5.11
CA GLU A 18 -24.80 13.89 -4.82
C GLU A 18 -24.23 12.54 -4.34
N LEU A 19 -24.94 11.82 -3.47
CA LEU A 19 -24.55 10.49 -3.02
C LEU A 19 -24.47 9.49 -4.19
N MET A 20 -25.45 9.52 -5.11
CA MET A 20 -25.45 8.67 -6.30
C MET A 20 -24.27 8.96 -7.22
N LEU A 21 -23.98 10.24 -7.48
CA LEU A 21 -22.83 10.65 -8.29
C LEU A 21 -21.52 10.27 -7.63
N THR A 22 -21.42 10.42 -6.31
CA THR A 22 -20.23 10.05 -5.53
C THR A 22 -19.98 8.54 -5.60
N LYS A 23 -21.04 7.74 -5.43
CA LYS A 23 -20.96 6.28 -5.59
C LYS A 23 -20.54 5.89 -7.01
N GLN A 24 -21.14 6.50 -8.03
CA GLN A 24 -20.78 6.23 -9.42
C GLN A 24 -19.30 6.52 -9.66
N TRP A 25 -18.84 7.70 -9.26
CA TRP A 25 -17.44 8.11 -9.42
C TRP A 25 -16.49 7.18 -8.64
N PHE A 26 -16.82 6.81 -7.41
CA PHE A 26 -15.99 5.90 -6.62
C PHE A 26 -15.79 4.55 -7.33
N LEU A 27 -16.86 3.99 -7.90
CA LEU A 27 -16.83 2.70 -8.60
C LEU A 27 -16.15 2.76 -9.97
N THR A 28 -16.11 3.93 -10.64
CA THR A 28 -15.47 4.06 -11.97
C THR A 28 -14.03 4.56 -11.90
N GLU A 29 -13.73 5.49 -10.99
CA GLU A 29 -12.46 6.21 -10.93
C GLU A 29 -11.83 6.16 -9.52
N GLY A 30 -12.64 6.24 -8.47
CA GLY A 30 -12.14 6.33 -7.09
C GLY A 30 -11.31 5.12 -6.66
N VAL A 31 -11.72 3.90 -6.99
CA VAL A 31 -10.94 2.68 -6.66
C VAL A 31 -9.56 2.71 -7.33
N ALA A 32 -9.49 3.06 -8.61
CA ALA A 32 -8.21 3.14 -9.32
C ALA A 32 -7.29 4.22 -8.71
N TRP A 33 -7.88 5.33 -8.28
CA TRP A 33 -7.15 6.37 -7.55
C TRP A 33 -6.59 5.87 -6.21
N VAL A 34 -7.38 5.16 -5.39
CA VAL A 34 -6.92 4.57 -4.12
C VAL A 34 -5.81 3.55 -4.34
N VAL A 35 -5.93 2.67 -5.34
CA VAL A 35 -4.87 1.71 -5.69
C VAL A 35 -3.58 2.43 -6.07
N LYS A 36 -3.67 3.53 -6.84
CA LYS A 36 -2.50 4.33 -7.20
C LYS A 36 -1.84 4.99 -5.98
N LEU A 37 -2.64 5.49 -5.03
CA LEU A 37 -2.13 6.03 -3.76
C LEU A 37 -1.34 4.98 -2.98
N VAL A 38 -1.90 3.78 -2.83
CA VAL A 38 -1.25 2.64 -2.17
C VAL A 38 0.06 2.27 -2.87
N GLN A 39 0.04 2.16 -4.20
CA GLN A 39 1.22 1.82 -4.99
C GLN A 39 2.36 2.83 -4.84
N GLN A 40 2.03 4.11 -4.63
CA GLN A 40 3.00 5.20 -4.47
C GLN A 40 3.39 5.44 -3.01
N SER A 41 2.91 4.62 -2.08
CA SER A 41 3.22 4.77 -0.65
C SER A 41 4.66 4.32 -0.35
N PRO A 42 5.46 5.16 0.34
CA PRO A 42 6.81 4.78 0.78
C PRO A 42 6.82 3.54 1.68
N GLU A 43 5.75 3.32 2.43
CA GLU A 43 5.57 2.17 3.30
C GLU A 43 5.53 0.86 2.49
N LEU A 44 4.74 0.83 1.41
CA LEU A 44 4.69 -0.34 0.53
C LEU A 44 6.04 -0.54 -0.18
N GLU A 45 6.65 0.53 -0.69
CA GLU A 45 7.96 0.46 -1.35
C GLU A 45 9.01 -0.17 -0.43
N LYS A 46 9.09 0.30 0.81
CA LYS A 46 10.04 -0.20 1.81
C LYS A 46 9.83 -1.69 2.09
N VAL A 47 8.60 -2.09 2.41
CA VAL A 47 8.32 -3.47 2.79
C VAL A 47 8.53 -4.43 1.61
N VAL A 48 8.19 -4.02 0.39
CA VAL A 48 8.48 -4.82 -0.82
C VAL A 48 9.99 -4.95 -1.04
N ALA A 49 10.75 -3.87 -0.84
CA ALA A 49 12.21 -3.93 -0.95
C ALA A 49 12.82 -4.89 0.10
N ASP A 50 12.38 -4.81 1.34
CA ASP A 50 12.82 -5.69 2.43
C ASP A 50 12.50 -7.18 2.13
N LEU A 51 11.30 -7.44 1.59
CA LEU A 51 10.89 -8.78 1.18
C LEU A 51 11.76 -9.31 0.03
N VAL A 52 11.97 -8.52 -1.03
CA VAL A 52 12.80 -8.91 -2.18
C VAL A 52 14.24 -9.20 -1.76
N ASN A 53 14.81 -8.35 -0.91
CA ASN A 53 16.17 -8.54 -0.39
C ASN A 53 16.28 -9.83 0.43
N SER A 54 15.30 -10.10 1.28
CA SER A 54 15.29 -11.30 2.13
C SER A 54 15.12 -12.59 1.32
N VAL A 55 14.25 -12.58 0.30
CA VAL A 55 14.11 -13.70 -0.65
C VAL A 55 15.42 -13.97 -1.39
N ASN A 56 16.10 -12.92 -1.84
CA ASN A 56 17.40 -13.05 -2.51
C ASN A 56 18.46 -13.66 -1.59
N ALA A 57 18.51 -13.24 -0.31
CA ALA A 57 19.43 -13.80 0.68
C ALA A 57 19.16 -15.30 0.93
N VAL A 58 17.89 -15.70 1.07
CA VAL A 58 17.51 -17.12 1.20
C VAL A 58 17.92 -17.91 -0.05
N GLY A 59 17.66 -17.37 -1.24
CA GLY A 59 18.07 -18.00 -2.50
C GLY A 59 19.58 -18.18 -2.62
N ALA A 60 20.37 -17.18 -2.23
CA ALA A 60 21.83 -17.25 -2.22
C ALA A 60 22.34 -18.35 -1.28
N ASN A 61 21.79 -18.43 -0.07
CA ASN A 61 22.13 -19.47 0.89
C ASN A 61 21.79 -20.87 0.40
N GLU A 62 20.62 -21.05 -0.20
CA GLU A 62 20.23 -22.35 -0.73
C GLU A 62 21.15 -22.74 -1.90
N GLY A 63 21.54 -21.79 -2.75
CA GLY A 63 22.56 -21.99 -3.78
C GLY A 63 23.90 -22.47 -3.20
N ILE A 64 24.38 -21.83 -2.12
CA ILE A 64 25.60 -22.25 -1.41
C ILE A 64 25.45 -23.67 -0.86
N LYS A 65 24.35 -23.98 -0.16
CA LYS A 65 24.11 -25.31 0.42
C LYS A 65 24.09 -26.40 -0.65
N GLN A 66 23.41 -26.17 -1.76
CA GLN A 66 23.30 -27.15 -2.85
C GLN A 66 24.63 -27.31 -3.61
N GLY A 67 25.34 -26.21 -3.87
CA GLY A 67 26.68 -26.26 -4.47
C GLY A 67 27.67 -27.04 -3.60
N PHE A 68 27.60 -26.84 -2.28
CA PHE A 68 28.43 -27.55 -1.31
C PHE A 68 28.12 -29.06 -1.29
N LYS A 69 26.84 -29.44 -1.26
CA LYS A 69 26.41 -30.85 -1.36
C LYS A 69 26.89 -31.52 -2.64
N ALA A 70 26.85 -30.80 -3.76
CA ALA A 70 27.30 -31.32 -5.06
C ALA A 70 28.81 -31.53 -5.15
N ALA A 71 29.61 -30.81 -4.36
CA ALA A 71 31.07 -30.85 -4.41
C ALA A 71 31.71 -32.12 -3.79
N HIS A 72 30.92 -32.99 -3.13
CA HIS A 72 31.23 -34.35 -2.65
C HIS A 72 32.46 -34.59 -1.72
N ASP A 73 33.43 -33.66 -1.63
CA ASP A 73 34.73 -33.81 -0.93
C ASP A 73 34.94 -32.78 0.21
N SER A 74 33.87 -32.18 0.72
CA SER A 74 33.98 -31.04 1.61
C SER A 74 34.10 -31.46 3.08
N VAL A 75 35.27 -31.28 3.68
CA VAL A 75 35.55 -31.53 5.12
C VAL A 75 34.98 -30.42 6.03
N ARG A 76 34.40 -29.36 5.45
CA ARG A 76 33.92 -28.14 6.13
C ARG A 76 32.40 -28.05 6.16
N SER A 77 31.83 -27.08 6.87
CA SER A 77 30.40 -26.74 6.76
C SER A 77 30.13 -25.78 5.60
N ALA A 78 28.95 -25.86 4.98
CA ALA A 78 28.47 -24.84 4.04
C ALA A 78 28.35 -23.45 4.69
N GLU A 79 28.22 -23.42 6.02
CA GLU A 79 28.14 -22.19 6.83
C GLU A 79 29.48 -21.44 6.89
N GLU A 80 30.59 -22.09 6.53
CA GLU A 80 31.92 -21.47 6.46
C GLU A 80 32.16 -20.77 5.10
N VAL A 81 31.20 -20.87 4.16
CA VAL A 81 31.32 -20.26 2.83
C VAL A 81 31.09 -18.74 2.95
N PRO A 82 32.00 -17.91 2.41
CA PRO A 82 31.80 -16.46 2.40
C PRO A 82 30.46 -16.08 1.76
N GLY A 83 29.69 -15.24 2.45
CA GLY A 83 28.36 -14.82 2.02
C GLY A 83 27.21 -15.71 2.46
N TYR A 84 27.48 -16.81 3.18
CA TYR A 84 26.43 -17.55 3.89
C TYR A 84 25.88 -16.72 5.06
N ASP A 85 24.56 -16.61 5.15
CA ASP A 85 23.87 -15.91 6.23
C ASP A 85 22.90 -16.85 6.97
N ALA A 86 23.27 -17.34 8.15
CA ALA A 86 22.41 -18.23 8.93
C ALA A 86 21.04 -17.61 9.28
N GLY A 87 20.93 -16.28 9.30
CA GLY A 87 19.71 -15.55 9.66
C GLY A 87 18.79 -15.20 8.48
N ALA A 88 19.14 -15.55 7.23
CA ALA A 88 18.36 -15.12 6.06
C ALA A 88 16.90 -15.61 6.08
N GLN A 89 16.64 -16.80 6.62
CA GLN A 89 15.28 -17.32 6.74
C GLN A 89 14.47 -16.54 7.78
N ASP A 90 15.07 -16.24 8.94
CA ASP A 90 14.43 -15.44 9.99
C ASP A 90 14.14 -14.02 9.48
N ALA A 91 15.05 -13.45 8.68
CA ALA A 91 14.85 -12.15 8.03
C ALA A 91 13.70 -12.20 7.01
N LEU A 92 13.59 -13.28 6.23
CA LEU A 92 12.46 -13.48 5.32
C LEU A 92 11.13 -13.60 6.08
N ASP A 93 11.09 -14.39 7.15
CA ASP A 93 9.88 -14.55 7.97
C ASP A 93 9.45 -13.22 8.60
N ALA A 94 10.42 -12.42 9.06
CA ALA A 94 10.17 -11.07 9.56
C ALA A 94 9.65 -10.12 8.47
N ALA A 95 10.21 -10.17 7.26
CA ALA A 95 9.77 -9.35 6.14
C ALA A 95 8.37 -9.73 5.65
N VAL A 96 8.04 -11.03 5.61
CA VAL A 96 6.68 -11.52 5.31
C VAL A 96 5.70 -11.01 6.35
N LYS A 97 6.03 -11.12 7.63
CA LYS A 97 5.19 -10.60 8.70
C LYS A 97 4.97 -9.09 8.59
N ALA A 98 6.02 -8.33 8.27
CA ALA A 98 5.91 -6.88 8.06
C ALA A 98 5.02 -6.53 6.85
N PHE A 99 5.00 -7.37 5.81
CA PHE A 99 4.09 -7.24 4.68
C PHE A 99 2.64 -7.55 5.03
N ASP A 100 2.39 -8.62 5.79
CA ASP A 100 1.04 -8.98 6.23
C ASP A 100 0.44 -7.93 7.19
N GLU A 101 1.28 -7.30 8.02
CA GLU A 101 0.89 -6.29 9.00
C GLU A 101 0.95 -4.85 8.44
N LEU A 102 1.26 -4.67 7.15
CA LEU A 102 1.47 -3.36 6.52
C LEU A 102 0.26 -2.44 6.72
N GLN A 103 0.52 -1.28 7.36
CA GLN A 103 -0.43 -0.18 7.47
C GLN A 103 -0.02 0.93 6.51
N ILE A 104 -0.96 1.40 5.70
CA ILE A 104 -0.69 2.41 4.68
C ILE A 104 -1.35 3.72 5.09
N SER A 105 -0.55 4.67 5.58
CA SER A 105 -1.01 5.96 6.11
C SER A 105 -1.83 6.78 5.11
N VAL A 106 -1.58 6.61 3.81
CA VAL A 106 -2.33 7.30 2.75
C VAL A 106 -3.82 6.97 2.76
N LEU A 107 -4.21 5.80 3.30
CA LEU A 107 -5.61 5.41 3.41
C LEU A 107 -6.36 6.25 4.44
N ASP A 108 -5.68 6.71 5.50
CA ASP A 108 -6.27 7.62 6.49
C ASP A 108 -6.60 8.98 5.84
N LYS A 109 -5.70 9.48 4.97
CA LYS A 109 -5.95 10.72 4.20
C LYS A 109 -7.14 10.59 3.25
N VAL A 110 -7.42 9.38 2.74
CA VAL A 110 -8.63 9.11 1.93
C VAL A 110 -9.87 9.05 2.82
N ALA A 111 -9.77 8.45 4.01
CA ALA A 111 -10.88 8.37 4.96
C ALA A 111 -11.34 9.75 5.44
N ASP A 112 -10.44 10.72 5.58
CA ASP A 112 -10.74 12.12 5.92
C ASP A 112 -11.67 12.82 4.90
N LEU A 113 -11.87 12.22 3.72
CA LEU A 113 -12.73 12.73 2.66
C LEU A 113 -14.18 12.22 2.73
N ILE A 114 -14.54 11.36 3.69
CA ILE A 114 -15.85 10.67 3.73
C ILE A 114 -17.05 11.64 3.70
N ASP A 115 -16.94 12.78 4.36
CA ASP A 115 -18.00 13.80 4.44
C ASP A 115 -17.78 14.97 3.46
N LYS A 116 -16.81 14.86 2.53
CA LYS A 116 -16.50 15.94 1.59
C LYS A 116 -17.37 15.83 0.33
N PRO A 117 -17.78 16.98 -0.25
CA PRO A 117 -18.47 17.00 -1.54
C PRO A 117 -17.66 16.31 -2.64
N LEU A 118 -18.34 15.71 -3.61
CA LEU A 118 -17.69 14.99 -4.72
C LEU A 118 -16.65 15.85 -5.45
N SER A 119 -16.94 17.14 -5.65
CA SER A 119 -16.03 18.08 -6.32
C SER A 119 -14.68 18.20 -5.62
N VAL A 120 -14.66 18.16 -4.28
CA VAL A 120 -13.44 18.20 -3.47
C VAL A 120 -12.67 16.89 -3.60
N ILE A 121 -13.36 15.75 -3.56
CA ILE A 121 -12.76 14.41 -3.73
C ILE A 121 -12.09 14.31 -5.10
N GLN A 122 -12.79 14.72 -6.16
CA GLN A 122 -12.28 14.72 -7.54
C GLN A 122 -11.12 15.69 -7.76
N GLN A 123 -11.09 16.81 -7.03
CA GLN A 123 -9.95 17.73 -7.08
C GLN A 123 -8.73 17.06 -6.45
N ARG A 124 -8.89 16.43 -5.28
CA ARG A 124 -7.82 15.68 -4.60
C ARG A 124 -7.30 14.53 -5.45
N SER A 125 -8.18 13.84 -6.18
CA SER A 125 -7.77 12.70 -7.02
C SER A 125 -6.92 13.09 -8.24
N LYS A 126 -6.89 14.37 -8.60
CA LYS A 126 -6.10 14.91 -9.72
C LYS A 126 -4.74 15.45 -9.29
N LEU A 127 -4.51 15.67 -8.00
CA LEU A 127 -3.24 16.19 -7.51
C LEU A 127 -2.18 15.07 -7.48
N PRO A 128 -0.91 15.38 -7.76
CA PRO A 128 0.18 14.45 -7.54
C PRO A 128 0.30 14.13 -6.05
N ILE A 129 0.53 12.84 -5.77
CA ILE A 129 0.52 12.26 -4.43
C ILE A 129 1.82 12.59 -3.66
N VAL A 130 2.87 12.94 -4.41
CA VAL A 130 4.14 13.42 -3.87
C VAL A 130 4.27 14.90 -4.22
N GLY A 131 3.86 15.74 -3.30
CA GLY A 131 4.02 17.19 -3.32
C GLY A 131 3.91 17.68 -1.88
N GLU A 132 5.09 17.81 -1.25
CA GLU A 132 5.41 18.66 -0.10
C GLU A 132 4.22 19.04 0.80
N ASP A 133 3.98 18.23 1.85
CA ASP A 133 3.36 18.70 3.09
C ASP A 133 4.38 19.53 3.92
N ASP A 134 5.18 20.39 3.27
CA ASP A 134 6.07 21.37 3.89
C ASP A 134 5.85 22.72 3.20
N ASP A 135 4.75 23.39 3.54
CA ASP A 135 4.77 24.83 3.87
C ASP A 135 3.36 25.31 4.24
N VAL A 136 3.12 25.30 5.55
CA VAL A 136 2.17 26.18 6.20
C VAL A 136 2.78 27.58 6.22
N VAL A 137 2.23 28.52 5.44
CA VAL A 137 2.20 29.97 5.76
C VAL A 137 0.83 30.55 5.41
#